data_AF-A0A0H4WRE6-F1
#
_entry.id   AF-A0A0H4WRE6-F1
#
_cell.length_a   1.000
_cell.length_b   1.000
_cell.length_c   1.000
_cell.angle_alpha   90.00
_cell.angle_beta   90.00
_cell.angle_gamma   90.00
#
_symmetry.space_group_name_H-M   'P 1'
#
loop_
_entity.id
_entity.type
_entity.pdbx_description
1 polymer ?
#
loop_
_entity_poly.entity_id
_entity_poly.type
_entity_poly.pdbx_seq_one_letter_code
_entity_poly.pdbx_strand_id
1 'polypeptide(L)'
;MKRVVLGLIAAVLLNACAAHEKTGDRAAAVGDWKSAYSSYRQAVAKEPNNPELKLKFDNARERALQDAQQRAQTCAQVNDWGCALAESDFALSVEPGNAEIAGFRAHAAQQVALGQLDTAVSQAQQGQYGEAVSLMDRALQLSSVPEVSTRAEDVRRIVITQGRVQADRYLHEGNYIAAHELAQLVLRLDGSASAWAQQIATEYEHFITEEVERLSRDGDAARAQHDWIRAQQSYASALSLRQGGRAASLEAYSRHMGHAEQRLASQDWHGAADGYRAAQHTGQDDGYAAQQLERVQLRPYRVVLRSVLVTPGRPDGRAWVGPNNDIFVRLANRVTQMAQRRQMTDLVVDLAMSLPHENRPTLRVEVRHPDGMHLTTQPRNGIYTPYDAEFVAIANAFDERRVIFQVFMDGPHGSELLGSTEVPMRELVEHRDVSLDGRSILSLRLATSVGDGRVPGPSIGMANVLPPPPPPGRPAGPPVHTAAPVH
;
A
#
# COMPACT_ATOMS: atom_id res chain seq x y z
N MET A 1 -24.71 -7.85 -40.77
CA MET A 1 -24.06 -6.54 -40.55
C MET A 1 -22.55 -6.60 -40.82
N LYS A 2 -22.12 -6.96 -42.05
CA LYS A 2 -20.69 -7.04 -42.44
C LYS A 2 -20.37 -6.47 -43.84
N ARG A 3 -21.36 -5.87 -44.53
CA ARG A 3 -21.19 -5.35 -45.92
C ARG A 3 -21.28 -3.83 -46.03
N VAL A 4 -21.59 -3.11 -44.94
CA VAL A 4 -21.66 -1.63 -44.93
C VAL A 4 -20.33 -1.00 -44.50
N VAL A 5 -19.43 -1.76 -43.85
CA VAL A 5 -18.14 -1.23 -43.36
C VAL A 5 -17.08 -1.12 -44.47
N LEU A 6 -17.20 -1.85 -45.59
CA LEU A 6 -16.23 -1.79 -46.68
C LEU A 6 -16.41 -0.57 -47.62
N GLY A 7 -17.61 0.03 -47.67
CA GLY A 7 -17.90 1.18 -48.53
C GLY A 7 -17.44 2.53 -47.95
N LEU A 8 -17.29 2.61 -46.63
CA LEU A 8 -16.90 3.86 -45.95
C LEU A 8 -15.38 4.12 -45.97
N ILE A 9 -14.56 3.08 -46.20
CA ILE A 9 -13.09 3.21 -46.24
C ILE A 9 -12.60 3.74 -47.60
N ALA A 10 -13.31 3.45 -48.70
CA ALA A 10 -12.93 3.92 -50.04
C ALA A 10 -13.17 5.44 -50.25
N ALA A 11 -14.18 6.02 -49.60
CA ALA A 11 -14.47 7.46 -49.71
C ALA A 11 -13.53 8.35 -48.86
N VAL A 12 -12.91 7.81 -47.81
CA VAL A 12 -11.91 8.54 -46.99
C VAL A 12 -10.56 8.62 -47.71
N LEU A 13 -10.22 7.63 -48.55
CA LEU A 13 -8.96 7.63 -49.30
C LEU A 13 -8.94 8.63 -50.46
N LEU A 14 -10.10 8.96 -51.07
CA LEU A 14 -10.17 9.94 -52.17
C LEU A 14 -10.16 11.40 -51.68
N ASN A 15 -10.69 11.68 -50.48
CA ASN A 15 -10.66 13.02 -49.90
C ASN A 15 -9.29 13.42 -49.31
N ALA A 16 -8.40 12.46 -49.07
CA ALA A 16 -7.03 12.73 -48.63
C ALA A 16 -6.09 13.12 -49.79
N CYS A 17 -6.51 13.00 -51.06
CA CYS A 17 -5.68 13.34 -52.22
C CYS A 17 -5.81 14.83 -52.60
N ALA A 18 -7.03 15.35 -52.70
CA ALA A 18 -7.26 16.77 -53.00
C ALA A 18 -6.89 17.72 -51.84
N ALA A 19 -6.65 17.17 -50.64
CA ALA A 19 -6.32 17.96 -49.46
C ALA A 19 -4.90 18.56 -49.54
N HIS A 20 -3.89 17.80 -49.99
CA HIS A 20 -2.50 18.25 -49.96
C HIS A 20 -2.16 19.27 -51.05
N GLU A 21 -2.79 19.16 -52.22
CA GLU A 21 -2.63 20.17 -53.27
C GLU A 21 -3.21 21.51 -52.81
N LYS A 22 -4.44 21.51 -52.27
CA LYS A 22 -5.08 22.73 -51.78
C LYS A 22 -4.35 23.36 -50.59
N THR A 23 -3.74 22.56 -49.71
CA THR A 23 -2.89 23.11 -48.65
C THR A 23 -1.61 23.72 -49.21
N GLY A 24 -1.01 23.09 -50.23
CA GLY A 24 0.14 23.62 -50.96
C GLY A 24 -0.18 24.95 -51.65
N ASP A 25 -1.32 25.05 -52.34
CA ASP A 25 -1.76 26.27 -53.02
C ASP A 25 -1.99 27.41 -52.01
N ARG A 26 -2.60 27.11 -50.85
CA ARG A 26 -2.80 28.08 -49.77
C ARG A 26 -1.49 28.57 -49.18
N ALA A 27 -0.54 27.68 -48.93
CA ALA A 27 0.78 28.03 -48.43
C ALA A 27 1.56 28.88 -49.43
N ALA A 28 1.52 28.50 -50.72
CA ALA A 28 2.14 29.27 -51.81
C ALA A 28 1.52 30.68 -51.94
N ALA A 29 0.20 30.81 -51.77
CA ALA A 29 -0.50 32.09 -51.85
C ALA A 29 -0.08 33.08 -50.75
N VAL A 30 0.31 32.59 -49.57
CA VAL A 30 0.81 33.43 -48.46
C VAL A 30 2.35 33.54 -48.43
N GLY A 31 3.05 32.95 -49.41
CA GLY A 31 4.51 32.97 -49.50
C GLY A 31 5.23 32.00 -48.54
N ASP A 32 4.53 31.06 -47.91
CA ASP A 32 5.14 30.00 -47.10
C ASP A 32 5.60 28.84 -48.01
N TRP A 33 6.74 29.05 -48.67
CA TRP A 33 7.27 28.12 -49.64
C TRP A 33 7.73 26.80 -49.02
N LYS A 34 8.14 26.76 -47.75
CA LYS A 34 8.51 25.50 -47.07
C LYS A 34 7.29 24.61 -46.83
N SER A 35 6.19 25.18 -46.35
CA SER A 35 4.93 24.44 -46.19
C SER A 35 4.35 24.03 -47.54
N ALA A 36 4.48 24.88 -48.56
CA ALA A 36 4.10 24.54 -49.93
C ALA A 36 4.91 23.36 -50.47
N TYR A 37 6.25 23.39 -50.33
CA TYR A 37 7.16 22.31 -50.75
C TYR A 37 6.80 20.97 -50.10
N SER A 38 6.62 20.95 -48.77
CA SER A 38 6.27 19.71 -48.06
C SER A 38 4.90 19.14 -48.49
N SER A 39 3.91 20.01 -48.71
CA SER A 39 2.58 19.63 -49.18
C SER A 39 2.62 19.09 -50.62
N TYR A 40 3.31 19.77 -51.53
CA TYR A 40 3.45 19.30 -52.91
C TYR A 40 4.30 18.05 -53.04
N ARG A 41 5.34 17.86 -52.20
CA ARG A 41 6.11 16.61 -52.16
C ARG A 41 5.22 15.41 -51.87
N GLN A 42 4.30 15.55 -50.92
CA GLN A 42 3.32 14.51 -50.59
C GLN A 42 2.30 14.29 -51.72
N ALA A 43 1.86 15.37 -52.37
CA ALA A 43 0.95 15.30 -53.52
C ALA A 43 1.59 14.58 -54.72
N VAL A 44 2.84 14.91 -55.09
CA VAL A 44 3.59 14.26 -56.18
C VAL A 44 3.87 12.78 -55.86
N ALA A 45 4.15 12.44 -54.60
CA ALA A 45 4.32 11.04 -54.19
C ALA A 45 3.04 10.20 -54.40
N LYS A 46 1.86 10.81 -54.24
CA LYS A 46 0.55 10.17 -54.47
C LYS A 46 0.17 10.13 -55.95
N GLU A 47 0.49 11.18 -56.70
CA GLU A 47 0.17 11.31 -58.13
C GLU A 47 1.41 11.62 -58.99
N PRO A 48 2.32 10.64 -59.21
CA PRO A 48 3.60 10.89 -59.88
C PRO A 48 3.49 11.22 -61.37
N ASN A 49 2.32 11.10 -61.98
CA ASN A 49 2.13 11.30 -63.42
C ASN A 49 1.43 12.62 -63.77
N ASN A 50 0.99 13.39 -62.77
CA ASN A 50 0.31 14.66 -63.00
C ASN A 50 1.35 15.76 -63.35
N PRO A 51 1.38 16.31 -64.59
CA PRO A 51 2.37 17.29 -65.00
C PRO A 51 2.18 18.66 -64.32
N GLU A 52 0.96 19.02 -63.94
CA GLU A 52 0.67 20.27 -63.24
C GLU A 52 1.22 20.23 -61.81
N LEU A 53 1.00 19.13 -61.09
CA LEU A 53 1.55 18.94 -59.74
C LEU A 53 3.07 18.92 -59.74
N LYS A 54 3.71 18.33 -60.75
CA LYS A 54 5.17 18.40 -60.93
C LYS A 54 5.66 19.83 -61.08
N LEU A 55 5.01 20.61 -61.95
CA LEU A 55 5.37 22.01 -62.16
C LEU A 55 5.20 22.84 -60.88
N LYS A 56 4.09 22.65 -60.15
CA LYS A 56 3.85 23.31 -58.85
C LYS A 56 4.91 22.91 -57.81
N PHE A 57 5.26 21.62 -57.75
CA PHE A 57 6.29 21.10 -56.88
C PHE A 57 7.67 21.67 -57.20
N ASP A 58 8.09 21.69 -58.47
CA ASP A 58 9.39 22.21 -58.88
C ASP A 58 9.49 23.72 -58.60
N ASN A 59 8.44 24.50 -58.88
CA ASN A 59 8.38 25.93 -58.53
C ASN A 59 8.44 26.15 -57.01
N ALA A 60 7.69 25.38 -56.23
CA ALA A 60 7.74 25.47 -54.77
C ALA A 60 9.11 25.04 -54.22
N ARG A 61 9.76 24.04 -54.84
CA ARG A 61 11.12 23.59 -54.50
C ARG A 61 12.12 24.73 -54.72
N GLU A 62 12.12 25.34 -55.90
CA GLU A 62 13.01 26.46 -56.24
C GLU A 62 12.82 27.66 -55.29
N ARG A 63 11.57 28.06 -55.05
CA ARG A 63 11.28 29.18 -54.15
C ARG A 63 11.60 28.88 -52.69
N ALA A 64 11.30 27.66 -52.22
CA ALA A 64 11.63 27.26 -50.85
C ALA A 64 13.15 27.17 -50.63
N LEU A 65 13.88 26.70 -51.64
CA LEU A 65 15.33 26.67 -51.62
C LEU A 65 15.92 28.09 -51.59
N GLN A 66 15.45 28.97 -52.47
CA GLN A 66 15.89 30.36 -52.52
C GLN A 66 15.59 31.10 -51.19
N ASP A 67 14.38 30.94 -50.64
CA ASP A 67 14.01 31.52 -49.35
C ASP A 67 14.88 30.97 -48.22
N ALA A 68 15.13 29.65 -48.17
CA ALA A 68 15.98 29.05 -47.15
C ALA A 68 17.44 29.52 -47.24
N GLN A 69 18.00 29.62 -48.45
CA GLN A 69 19.35 30.15 -48.65
C GLN A 69 19.45 31.62 -48.23
N GLN A 70 18.47 32.44 -48.62
CA GLN A 70 18.42 33.84 -48.24
C GLN A 70 18.31 34.00 -46.72
N ARG A 71 17.41 33.25 -46.07
CA ARG A 71 17.25 33.25 -44.60
C ARG A 71 18.51 32.75 -43.90
N ALA A 72 19.14 31.70 -44.39
CA ALA A 72 20.40 31.20 -43.85
C ALA A 72 21.48 32.29 -43.86
N GLN A 73 21.61 33.03 -44.96
CA GLN A 73 22.53 34.16 -45.08
C GLN A 73 22.16 35.31 -44.14
N THR A 74 20.87 35.67 -44.04
CA THR A 74 20.41 36.70 -43.11
C THR A 74 20.68 36.32 -41.65
N CYS A 75 20.45 35.07 -41.27
CA CYS A 75 20.76 34.56 -39.94
C CYS A 75 22.27 34.58 -39.66
N ALA A 76 23.10 34.20 -40.63
CA ALA A 76 24.55 34.33 -40.52
C ALA A 76 25.02 35.79 -40.36
N GLN A 77 24.40 36.75 -41.06
CA GLN A 77 24.74 38.18 -40.95
C GLN A 77 24.51 38.75 -39.54
N VAL A 78 23.55 38.20 -38.79
CA VAL A 78 23.28 38.59 -37.40
C VAL A 78 23.92 37.64 -36.37
N ASN A 79 24.81 36.75 -36.82
CA ASN A 79 25.46 35.71 -36.01
C ASN A 79 24.49 34.71 -35.33
N ASP A 80 23.26 34.56 -35.83
CA ASP A 80 22.37 33.47 -35.42
C ASP A 80 22.72 32.21 -36.22
N TRP A 81 23.82 31.59 -35.81
CA TRP A 81 24.33 30.38 -36.44
C TRP A 81 23.41 29.17 -36.23
N GLY A 82 22.58 29.17 -35.18
CA GLY A 82 21.57 28.15 -34.95
C GLY A 82 20.48 28.19 -36.02
N CYS A 83 19.94 29.37 -36.30
CA CYS A 83 19.04 29.57 -37.43
C CYS A 83 19.72 29.22 -38.76
N ALA A 84 20.94 29.73 -39.00
CA ALA A 84 21.65 29.48 -40.25
C ALA A 84 21.90 27.97 -40.51
N LEU A 85 22.22 27.20 -39.47
CA LEU A 85 22.37 25.76 -39.54
C LEU A 85 21.04 25.07 -39.89
N ALA A 86 19.94 25.42 -39.20
CA ALA A 86 18.63 24.83 -39.48
C ALA A 86 18.13 25.13 -40.91
N GLU A 87 18.34 26.36 -41.38
CA GLU A 87 17.98 26.78 -42.74
C GLU A 87 18.83 26.08 -43.81
N SER A 88 20.13 25.90 -43.55
CA SER A 88 21.02 25.19 -44.47
C SER A 88 20.83 23.67 -44.45
N ASP A 89 20.47 23.06 -43.32
CA ASP A 89 20.04 21.66 -43.24
C ASP A 89 18.77 21.42 -44.09
N PHE A 90 17.80 22.34 -44.04
CA PHE A 90 16.63 22.28 -44.91
C PHE A 90 17.04 22.40 -46.39
N ALA A 91 17.85 23.39 -46.75
CA ALA A 91 18.32 23.58 -48.13
C ALA A 91 19.06 22.34 -48.66
N LEU A 92 19.90 21.72 -47.83
CA LEU A 92 20.62 20.49 -48.20
C LEU A 92 19.68 19.27 -48.31
N SER A 93 18.59 19.23 -47.55
CA SER A 93 17.55 18.20 -47.70
C SER A 93 16.78 18.30 -49.02
N VAL A 94 16.74 19.50 -49.61
CA VAL A 94 16.12 19.78 -50.92
C VAL A 94 17.11 19.47 -52.05
N GLU A 95 18.39 19.85 -51.90
CA GLU A 95 19.46 19.58 -52.88
C GLU A 95 20.71 18.94 -52.23
N PRO A 96 20.72 17.61 -52.00
CA PRO A 96 21.82 16.94 -51.28
C PRO A 96 23.19 16.98 -51.96
N GLY A 97 23.23 17.23 -53.28
CA GLY A 97 24.45 17.27 -54.08
C GLY A 97 25.07 18.66 -54.24
N ASN A 98 24.45 19.70 -53.67
CA ASN A 98 24.91 21.07 -53.84
C ASN A 98 26.09 21.37 -52.91
N ALA A 99 27.29 21.48 -53.49
CA ALA A 99 28.53 21.70 -52.76
C ALA A 99 28.58 23.05 -52.01
N GLU A 100 27.94 24.09 -52.54
CA GLU A 100 27.89 25.41 -51.91
C GLU A 100 27.03 25.38 -50.64
N ILE A 101 25.85 24.75 -50.71
CA ILE A 101 24.96 24.56 -49.55
C ILE A 101 25.64 23.68 -48.50
N ALA A 102 26.29 22.58 -48.92
CA ALA A 102 27.01 21.71 -48.01
C ALA A 102 28.18 22.44 -47.32
N GLY A 103 28.93 23.27 -48.05
CA GLY A 103 30.00 24.11 -47.51
C GLY A 103 29.48 25.14 -46.51
N PHE A 104 28.39 25.84 -46.83
CA PHE A 104 27.75 26.80 -45.92
C PHE A 104 27.23 26.11 -44.65
N ARG A 105 26.56 24.96 -44.79
CA ARG A 105 26.07 24.16 -43.67
C ARG A 105 27.21 23.71 -42.75
N ALA A 106 28.32 23.25 -43.32
CA ALA A 106 29.49 22.85 -42.55
C ALA A 106 30.10 24.03 -41.77
N HIS A 107 30.16 25.22 -42.37
CA HIS A 107 30.60 26.43 -41.69
C HIS A 107 29.64 26.84 -40.56
N ALA A 108 28.32 26.82 -40.81
CA ALA A 108 27.33 27.11 -39.77
C ALA A 108 27.42 26.10 -38.61
N ALA A 109 27.58 24.80 -38.90
CA ALA A 109 27.76 23.76 -37.89
C ALA A 109 29.03 23.98 -37.04
N GLN A 110 30.14 24.40 -37.68
CA GLN A 110 31.36 24.80 -36.97
C GLN A 110 31.09 25.97 -36.01
N GLN A 111 30.40 27.02 -36.45
CA GLN A 111 30.12 28.18 -35.59
C GLN A 111 29.21 27.83 -34.41
N VAL A 112 28.17 27.01 -34.64
CA VAL A 112 27.31 26.49 -33.56
C VAL A 112 28.12 25.65 -32.57
N ALA A 113 28.99 24.76 -33.06
CA ALA A 113 29.84 23.93 -32.22
C ALA A 113 30.79 24.76 -31.36
N LEU A 114 31.41 25.81 -31.92
CA LEU A 114 32.28 26.72 -31.17
C LEU A 114 31.51 27.48 -30.08
N GLY A 115 30.31 28.00 -30.38
CA GLY A 115 29.47 28.65 -29.37
C GLY A 115 29.02 27.71 -28.24
N GLN A 116 28.76 26.44 -28.56
CA GLN A 116 28.48 25.40 -27.55
C GLN A 116 29.71 25.14 -26.67
N LEU A 117 30.91 25.11 -27.24
CA LEU A 117 32.15 24.92 -26.50
C LEU A 117 32.49 26.11 -25.61
N ASP A 118 32.22 27.34 -26.03
CA ASP A 118 32.39 28.52 -25.16
C ASP A 118 31.44 28.48 -23.97
N THR A 119 30.20 28.02 -24.19
CA THR A 119 29.25 27.77 -23.11
C THR A 119 29.74 26.65 -22.19
N ALA A 120 30.29 25.57 -22.75
CA ALA A 120 30.85 24.45 -22.00
C ALA A 120 32.04 24.88 -21.12
N VAL A 121 32.91 25.76 -21.62
CA VAL A 121 34.00 26.34 -20.83
C VAL A 121 33.45 27.11 -19.62
N SER A 122 32.45 27.96 -19.84
CA SER A 122 31.80 28.72 -18.76
C SER A 122 31.18 27.80 -17.71
N GLN A 123 30.47 26.76 -18.14
CA GLN A 123 29.88 25.77 -17.24
C GLN A 123 30.95 24.98 -16.47
N ALA A 124 32.01 24.53 -17.13
CA ALA A 124 33.11 23.84 -16.46
C ALA A 124 33.76 24.72 -15.37
N GLN A 125 33.95 26.01 -15.63
CA GLN A 125 34.47 26.97 -14.66
C GLN A 125 33.53 27.22 -13.47
N GLN A 126 32.22 27.04 -13.67
CA GLN A 126 31.20 27.13 -12.62
C GLN A 126 31.06 25.81 -11.82
N GLY A 127 31.83 24.78 -12.15
CA GLY A 127 31.72 23.44 -11.53
C GLY A 127 30.61 22.57 -12.11
N GLN A 128 29.93 23.01 -13.16
CA GLN A 128 28.91 22.27 -13.91
C GLN A 128 29.58 21.32 -14.93
N TYR A 129 30.36 20.37 -14.41
CA TYR A 129 31.21 19.51 -15.25
C TYR A 129 30.39 18.55 -16.13
N GLY A 130 29.27 18.04 -15.61
CA GLY A 130 28.39 17.14 -16.36
C GLY A 130 27.77 17.82 -17.57
N GLU A 131 27.22 19.04 -17.40
CA GLU A 131 26.65 19.81 -18.50
C GLU A 131 27.72 20.24 -19.52
N ALA A 132 28.90 20.65 -19.04
CA ALA A 132 30.01 21.03 -19.90
C ALA A 132 30.45 19.89 -20.83
N VAL A 133 30.58 18.66 -20.30
CA VAL A 133 30.94 17.48 -21.11
C VAL A 133 29.85 17.15 -22.12
N SER A 134 28.56 17.25 -21.74
CA SER A 134 27.44 17.03 -22.65
C SER A 134 27.38 18.05 -23.80
N LEU A 135 27.72 19.33 -23.55
CA LEU A 135 27.86 20.34 -24.59
C LEU A 135 29.05 20.05 -25.51
N MET A 136 30.19 19.65 -24.93
CA MET A 136 31.39 19.27 -25.69
C MET A 136 31.13 18.10 -26.64
N ASP A 137 30.47 17.04 -26.16
CA ASP A 137 30.13 15.86 -26.98
C ASP A 137 29.19 16.24 -28.13
N ARG A 138 28.18 17.10 -27.87
CA ARG A 138 27.28 17.61 -28.92
C ARG A 138 28.02 18.45 -29.95
N ALA A 139 28.95 19.31 -29.52
CA ALA A 139 29.76 20.11 -30.44
C ALA A 139 30.63 19.23 -31.37
N LEU A 140 31.24 18.18 -30.82
CA LEU A 140 32.04 17.21 -31.59
C LEU A 140 31.19 16.38 -32.57
N GLN A 141 29.92 16.14 -32.25
CA GLN A 141 28.97 15.49 -33.18
C GLN A 141 28.52 16.42 -34.31
N LEU A 142 28.46 17.73 -34.06
CA LEU A 142 28.05 18.72 -35.06
C LEU A 142 29.13 18.99 -36.10
N SER A 143 30.41 19.03 -35.70
CA SER A 143 31.52 19.34 -36.59
C SER A 143 32.81 18.63 -36.19
N SER A 144 33.48 18.05 -37.17
CA SER A 144 34.76 17.33 -37.01
C SER A 144 35.97 18.15 -37.45
N VAL A 145 35.84 19.47 -37.56
CA VAL A 145 36.96 20.33 -38.00
C VAL A 145 38.02 20.45 -36.89
N PRO A 146 39.32 20.56 -37.23
CA PRO A 146 40.39 20.59 -36.24
C PRO A 146 40.27 21.69 -35.17
N GLU A 147 39.67 22.83 -35.51
CA GLU A 147 39.44 23.94 -34.58
C GLU A 147 38.46 23.56 -33.46
N VAL A 148 37.35 22.88 -33.79
CA VAL A 148 36.36 22.40 -32.82
C VAL A 148 36.98 21.35 -31.90
N SER A 149 37.79 20.44 -32.45
CA SER A 149 38.54 19.47 -31.65
C SER A 149 39.53 20.15 -30.70
N THR A 150 40.26 21.17 -31.17
CA THR A 150 41.21 21.92 -30.33
C THR A 150 40.48 22.61 -29.17
N ARG A 151 39.35 23.25 -29.45
CA ARG A 151 38.53 23.93 -28.43
C ARG A 151 37.87 22.94 -27.46
N ALA A 152 37.47 21.75 -27.94
CA ALA A 152 36.97 20.68 -27.08
C ALA A 152 38.06 20.17 -26.10
N GLU A 153 39.31 20.10 -26.53
CA GLU A 153 40.43 19.75 -25.66
C GLU A 153 40.68 20.80 -24.54
N ASP A 154 40.34 22.07 -24.76
CA ASP A 154 40.35 23.07 -23.67
C ASP A 154 39.30 22.75 -22.60
N VAL A 155 38.07 22.44 -23.00
CA VAL A 155 36.99 22.04 -22.08
C VAL A 155 37.40 20.79 -21.31
N ARG A 156 37.90 19.77 -22.04
CA ARG A 156 38.40 18.52 -21.44
C ARG A 156 39.45 18.80 -20.37
N ARG A 157 40.44 19.66 -20.67
CA ARG A 157 41.52 20.01 -19.73
C ARG A 157 41.01 20.71 -18.48
N ILE A 158 40.04 21.63 -18.62
CA ILE A 158 39.40 22.30 -17.48
C ILE A 158 38.69 21.27 -16.61
N VAL A 159 37.87 20.41 -17.21
CA VAL A 159 37.11 19.37 -16.48
C VAL A 159 38.06 18.40 -15.77
N ILE A 160 39.13 17.94 -16.42
CA ILE A 160 40.11 17.04 -15.78
C ILE A 160 40.81 17.74 -14.62
N THR A 161 41.31 18.96 -14.82
CA THR A 161 42.14 19.66 -13.82
C THR A 161 41.31 20.11 -12.63
N GLN A 162 40.21 20.83 -12.89
CA GLN A 162 39.34 21.36 -11.84
C GLN A 162 38.45 20.27 -11.25
N GLY A 163 37.98 19.32 -12.07
CA GLY A 163 37.18 18.20 -11.60
C GLY A 163 37.94 17.30 -10.63
N ARG A 164 39.24 17.07 -10.85
CA ARG A 164 40.09 16.37 -9.86
C ARG A 164 40.12 17.08 -8.52
N VAL A 165 40.47 18.37 -8.53
CA VAL A 165 40.54 19.19 -7.31
C VAL A 165 39.18 19.24 -6.59
N GLN A 166 38.08 19.33 -7.33
CA GLN A 166 36.75 19.36 -6.76
C GLN A 166 36.31 18.00 -6.20
N ALA A 167 36.63 16.89 -6.88
CA ALA A 167 36.36 15.55 -6.38
C ALA A 167 37.15 15.25 -5.10
N ASP A 168 38.42 15.67 -5.05
CA ASP A 168 39.22 15.57 -3.82
C ASP A 168 38.59 16.42 -2.70
N ARG A 169 38.09 17.63 -3.00
CA ARG A 169 37.36 18.45 -2.03
C ARG A 169 36.12 17.73 -1.49
N TYR A 170 35.30 17.15 -2.38
CA TYR A 170 34.14 16.37 -1.96
C TYR A 170 34.52 15.19 -1.06
N LEU A 171 35.65 14.52 -1.35
CA LEU A 171 36.15 13.45 -0.50
C LEU A 171 36.50 13.96 0.91
N HIS A 172 37.19 15.11 1.03
CA HIS A 172 37.53 15.71 2.33
C HIS A 172 36.30 16.22 3.09
N GLU A 173 35.26 16.65 2.39
CA GLU A 173 33.97 17.05 2.97
C GLU A 173 33.09 15.85 3.36
N GLY A 174 33.50 14.62 3.05
CA GLY A 174 32.72 13.40 3.29
C GLY A 174 31.57 13.19 2.30
N ASN A 175 31.53 13.93 1.20
CA ASN A 175 30.56 13.74 0.12
C ASN A 175 31.06 12.68 -0.88
N TYR A 176 31.11 11.43 -0.44
CA TYR A 176 31.67 10.30 -1.19
C TYR A 176 30.92 10.03 -2.51
N ILE A 177 29.61 10.28 -2.57
CA ILE A 177 28.80 10.09 -3.78
C ILE A 177 29.25 11.08 -4.87
N ALA A 178 29.27 12.38 -4.56
CA ALA A 178 29.67 13.39 -5.53
C ALA A 178 31.14 13.25 -5.95
N ALA A 179 32.02 12.87 -5.01
CA ALA A 179 33.43 12.56 -5.31
C ALA A 179 33.54 11.42 -6.33
N HIS A 180 32.82 10.32 -6.12
CA HIS A 180 32.85 9.15 -7.00
C HIS A 180 32.30 9.47 -8.40
N GLU A 181 31.16 10.13 -8.50
CA GLU A 181 30.55 10.51 -9.78
C GLU A 181 31.48 11.39 -10.62
N LEU A 182 32.10 12.39 -10.00
CA LEU A 182 33.04 13.27 -10.68
C LEU A 182 34.34 12.55 -11.04
N ALA A 183 34.82 11.63 -10.21
CA ALA A 183 35.96 10.79 -10.53
C ALA A 183 35.71 9.89 -11.75
N GLN A 184 34.51 9.30 -11.86
CA GLN A 184 34.10 8.52 -13.04
C GLN A 184 34.00 9.41 -14.29
N LEU A 185 33.48 10.64 -14.16
CA LEU A 185 33.45 11.59 -15.27
C LEU A 185 34.86 11.89 -15.79
N VAL A 186 35.79 12.22 -14.90
CA VAL A 186 37.20 12.49 -15.26
C VAL A 186 37.86 11.25 -15.86
N LEU A 187 37.64 10.06 -15.31
CA LEU A 187 38.18 8.81 -15.84
C LEU A 187 37.74 8.54 -17.29
N ARG A 188 36.49 8.86 -17.65
CA ARG A 188 36.01 8.74 -19.04
C ARG A 188 36.73 9.69 -19.99
N LEU A 189 37.14 10.86 -19.51
CA LEU A 189 37.85 11.86 -20.32
C LEU A 189 39.35 11.63 -20.38
N ASP A 190 39.94 11.05 -19.32
CA ASP A 190 41.36 10.78 -19.14
C ASP A 190 41.60 9.42 -18.48
N GLY A 191 41.93 8.41 -19.29
CA GLY A 191 42.22 7.05 -18.82
C GLY A 191 43.44 6.97 -17.89
N SER A 192 44.33 7.97 -17.91
CA SER A 192 45.47 8.02 -16.98
C SER A 192 45.05 8.27 -15.53
N ALA A 193 43.83 8.77 -15.32
CA ALA A 193 43.24 8.98 -14.01
C ALA A 193 42.71 7.71 -13.33
N SER A 194 42.89 6.52 -13.94
CA SER A 194 42.38 5.23 -13.44
C SER A 194 42.78 4.92 -12.00
N ALA A 195 44.07 5.05 -11.65
CA ALA A 195 44.54 4.77 -10.28
C ALA A 195 43.89 5.72 -9.24
N TRP A 196 43.77 7.01 -9.58
CA TRP A 196 43.13 8.01 -8.72
C TRP A 196 41.62 7.74 -8.56
N ALA A 197 40.92 7.44 -9.66
CA ALA A 197 39.49 7.11 -9.60
C ALA A 197 39.22 5.81 -8.84
N GLN A 198 40.12 4.81 -8.93
CA GLN A 198 40.05 3.56 -8.15
C GLN A 198 40.21 3.82 -6.65
N GLN A 199 41.09 4.75 -6.25
CA GLN A 199 41.23 5.15 -4.86
C GLN A 199 39.91 5.74 -4.33
N ILE A 200 39.32 6.71 -5.03
CA ILE A 200 38.03 7.31 -4.65
C ILE A 200 36.91 6.25 -4.63
N ALA A 201 36.89 5.33 -5.59
CA ALA A 201 35.93 4.23 -5.61
C ALA A 201 36.08 3.29 -4.39
N THR A 202 37.31 3.06 -3.92
CA THR A 202 37.57 2.25 -2.72
C THR A 202 37.04 2.94 -1.45
N GLU A 203 37.30 4.23 -1.31
CA GLU A 203 36.76 5.04 -0.19
C GLU A 203 35.22 5.09 -0.23
N TYR A 204 34.64 5.25 -1.41
CA TYR A 204 33.20 5.20 -1.62
C TYR A 204 32.59 3.85 -1.21
N GLU A 205 33.18 2.72 -1.62
CA GLU A 205 32.71 1.39 -1.23
C GLU A 205 32.84 1.13 0.28
N HIS A 206 33.90 1.66 0.91
CA HIS A 206 34.06 1.62 2.35
C HIS A 206 32.92 2.39 3.04
N PHE A 207 32.68 3.63 2.63
CA PHE A 207 31.56 4.45 3.12
C PHE A 207 30.20 3.74 2.95
N ILE A 208 29.90 3.21 1.77
CA ILE A 208 28.64 2.48 1.53
C ILE A 208 28.51 1.29 2.46
N THR A 209 29.60 0.56 2.70
CA THR A 209 29.59 -0.59 3.61
C THR A 209 29.31 -0.16 5.06
N GLU A 210 29.96 0.90 5.54
CA GLU A 210 29.73 1.44 6.88
C GLU A 210 28.31 1.98 7.06
N GLU A 211 27.80 2.71 6.06
CA GLU A 211 26.49 3.33 6.10
C GLU A 211 25.36 2.30 6.04
N VAL A 212 25.51 1.26 5.21
CA VAL A 212 24.59 0.11 5.19
C VAL A 212 24.57 -0.60 6.53
N GLU A 213 25.72 -0.81 7.17
CA GLU A 213 25.80 -1.42 8.50
C GLU A 213 25.25 -0.52 9.61
N ARG A 214 25.41 0.80 9.51
CA ARG A 214 24.80 1.78 10.41
C ARG A 214 23.28 1.74 10.30
N LEU A 215 22.73 1.85 9.09
CA LEU A 215 21.30 1.78 8.83
C LEU A 215 20.69 0.44 9.23
N SER A 216 21.41 -0.66 9.01
CA SER A 216 20.96 -1.99 9.45
C SER A 216 20.90 -2.09 10.97
N ARG A 217 21.88 -1.53 11.70
CA ARG A 217 21.84 -1.46 13.19
C ARG A 217 20.70 -0.59 13.69
N ASP A 218 20.42 0.55 13.04
CA ASP A 218 19.27 1.39 13.37
C ASP A 218 17.95 0.61 13.17
N GLY A 219 17.86 -0.16 12.08
CA GLY A 219 16.73 -1.07 11.82
C GLY A 219 16.59 -2.15 12.89
N ASP A 220 17.70 -2.79 13.28
CA ASP A 220 17.73 -3.80 14.34
C ASP A 220 17.27 -3.23 15.69
N ALA A 221 17.68 -2.00 16.03
CA ALA A 221 17.28 -1.30 17.23
C ALA A 221 15.78 -0.93 17.24
N ALA A 222 15.24 -0.47 16.11
CA ALA A 222 13.81 -0.20 15.96
C ALA A 222 12.98 -1.49 16.05
N ARG A 223 13.47 -2.59 15.45
CA ARG A 223 12.86 -3.91 15.51
C ARG A 223 12.75 -4.42 16.95
N ALA A 224 13.82 -4.27 17.74
CA ALA A 224 13.82 -4.65 19.16
C ALA A 224 12.82 -3.86 20.01
N GLN A 225 12.42 -2.67 19.55
CA GLN A 225 11.39 -1.83 20.19
C GLN A 225 9.99 -2.09 19.61
N HIS A 226 9.85 -3.03 18.67
CA HIS A 226 8.64 -3.28 17.88
C HIS A 226 8.14 -2.04 17.09
N ASP A 227 9.04 -1.11 16.75
CA ASP A 227 8.74 0.02 15.84
C ASP A 227 8.98 -0.44 14.39
N TRP A 228 8.01 -1.19 13.87
CA TRP A 228 8.10 -1.84 12.57
C TRP A 228 8.22 -0.85 11.40
N ILE A 229 7.60 0.33 11.52
CA ILE A 229 7.62 1.36 10.47
C ILE A 229 9.04 1.93 10.36
N ARG A 230 9.64 2.31 11.50
CA ARG A 230 11.00 2.82 11.51
C ARG A 230 12.01 1.76 11.08
N ALA A 231 11.84 0.52 11.55
CA ALA A 231 12.69 -0.60 11.14
C ALA A 231 12.65 -0.80 9.62
N GLN A 232 11.46 -0.84 9.04
CA GLN A 232 11.28 -0.96 7.59
C GLN A 232 11.98 0.18 6.83
N GLN A 233 11.80 1.43 7.25
CA GLN A 233 12.43 2.60 6.61
C GLN A 233 13.96 2.53 6.65
N SER A 234 14.54 2.13 7.79
CA SER A 234 15.99 1.96 7.94
C SER A 234 16.53 0.87 7.02
N TYR A 235 15.89 -0.31 6.96
CA TYR A 235 16.34 -1.38 6.07
C TYR A 235 16.12 -1.03 4.59
N ALA A 236 15.03 -0.37 4.22
CA ALA A 236 14.79 0.11 2.86
C ALA A 236 15.86 1.13 2.42
N SER A 237 16.30 2.01 3.34
CA SER A 237 17.40 2.94 3.08
C SER A 237 18.74 2.23 2.91
N ALA A 238 19.00 1.15 3.66
CA ALA A 238 20.18 0.33 3.44
C ALA A 238 20.15 -0.35 2.05
N LEU A 239 18.98 -0.83 1.63
CA LEU A 239 18.78 -1.48 0.33
C LEU A 239 18.88 -0.55 -0.87
N SER A 240 18.60 0.75 -0.70
CA SER A 240 18.79 1.74 -1.76
C SER A 240 20.28 2.04 -2.02
N LEU A 241 21.14 1.88 -1.00
CA LEU A 241 22.59 1.97 -1.13
C LEU A 241 23.21 0.68 -1.68
N ARG A 242 22.76 -0.48 -1.20
CA ARG A 242 23.25 -1.79 -1.66
C ARG A 242 22.10 -2.79 -1.72
N GLN A 243 21.74 -3.21 -2.94
CA GLN A 243 20.69 -4.21 -3.13
C GLN A 243 21.10 -5.57 -2.55
N GLY A 244 20.19 -6.22 -1.83
CA GLY A 244 20.38 -7.57 -1.27
C GLY A 244 20.97 -7.59 0.15
N GLY A 245 21.63 -8.69 0.50
CA GLY A 245 22.22 -8.91 1.83
C GLY A 245 21.19 -9.13 2.95
N ARG A 246 21.64 -8.99 4.20
CA ARG A 246 20.80 -9.22 5.40
C ARG A 246 19.61 -8.26 5.51
N ALA A 247 19.75 -7.04 5.00
CA ALA A 247 18.71 -6.02 5.04
C ALA A 247 17.46 -6.43 4.23
N ALA A 248 17.60 -7.23 3.17
CA ALA A 248 16.48 -7.62 2.31
C ALA A 248 15.44 -8.48 3.04
N SER A 249 15.88 -9.53 3.74
CA SER A 249 14.99 -10.39 4.52
C SER A 249 14.41 -9.67 5.73
N LEU A 250 15.19 -8.77 6.35
CA LEU A 250 14.77 -7.99 7.51
C LEU A 250 13.76 -6.88 7.15
N GLU A 251 13.91 -6.21 6.00
CA GLU A 251 12.91 -5.28 5.46
C GLU A 251 11.60 -6.01 5.22
N ALA A 252 11.65 -7.16 4.53
CA ALA A 252 10.45 -7.93 4.21
C ALA A 252 9.73 -8.38 5.49
N TYR A 253 10.47 -8.88 6.48
CA TYR A 253 9.94 -9.22 7.80
C TYR A 253 9.25 -8.01 8.45
N SER A 254 9.95 -6.88 8.54
CA SER A 254 9.47 -5.67 9.22
C SER A 254 8.22 -5.09 8.53
N ARG A 255 8.18 -5.14 7.20
CA ARG A 255 7.02 -4.75 6.39
C ARG A 255 5.81 -5.65 6.67
N HIS A 256 5.99 -6.97 6.71
CA HIS A 256 4.91 -7.90 7.04
C HIS A 256 4.40 -7.70 8.47
N MET A 257 5.30 -7.48 9.44
CA MET A 257 4.95 -7.15 10.82
C MET A 257 4.15 -5.84 10.91
N GLY A 258 4.63 -4.78 10.27
CA GLY A 258 3.92 -3.49 10.25
C GLY A 258 2.51 -3.58 9.65
N HIS A 259 2.35 -4.33 8.55
CA HIS A 259 1.03 -4.60 7.98
C HIS A 259 0.15 -5.45 8.91
N ALA A 260 0.71 -6.44 9.60
CA ALA A 260 -0.03 -7.29 10.54
C ALA A 260 -0.57 -6.46 11.72
N GLU A 261 0.27 -5.61 12.33
CA GLU A 261 -0.12 -4.72 13.44
C GLU A 261 -1.19 -3.71 13.00
N GLN A 262 -1.07 -3.14 11.80
CA GLN A 262 -2.09 -2.24 11.26
C GLN A 262 -3.45 -2.94 11.10
N ARG A 263 -3.44 -4.19 10.61
CA ARG A 263 -4.63 -5.04 10.46
C ARG A 263 -5.23 -5.43 11.80
N LEU A 264 -4.38 -5.72 12.79
CA LEU A 264 -4.78 -5.98 14.17
C LEU A 264 -5.50 -4.76 14.75
N ALA A 265 -4.94 -3.56 14.57
CA ALA A 265 -5.56 -2.30 15.02
C ALA A 265 -6.91 -2.03 14.34
N SER A 266 -7.07 -2.44 13.08
CA SER A 266 -8.33 -2.35 12.34
C SER A 266 -9.29 -3.53 12.60
N GLN A 267 -8.98 -4.42 13.55
CA GLN A 267 -9.77 -5.61 13.87
C GLN A 267 -9.93 -6.62 12.71
N ASP A 268 -9.01 -6.60 11.73
CA ASP A 268 -8.96 -7.58 10.64
C ASP A 268 -8.06 -8.76 11.05
N TRP A 269 -8.63 -9.67 11.86
CA TRP A 269 -7.91 -10.78 12.46
C TRP A 269 -7.32 -11.77 11.46
N HIS A 270 -8.03 -12.01 10.36
CA HIS A 270 -7.56 -12.89 9.29
C HIS A 270 -6.37 -12.26 8.56
N GLY A 271 -6.50 -11.00 8.15
CA GLY A 271 -5.41 -10.27 7.51
C GLY A 271 -4.17 -10.13 8.41
N ALA A 272 -4.37 -9.89 9.71
CA ALA A 272 -3.28 -9.86 10.69
C ALA A 272 -2.59 -11.23 10.82
N ALA A 273 -3.37 -12.33 10.93
CA ALA A 273 -2.82 -13.69 10.98
C ALA A 273 -2.04 -14.06 9.71
N ASP A 274 -2.51 -13.64 8.53
CA ASP A 274 -1.80 -13.83 7.26
C ASP A 274 -0.48 -13.04 7.24
N GLY A 275 -0.49 -11.81 7.76
CA GLY A 275 0.70 -10.96 7.90
C GLY A 275 1.76 -11.58 8.81
N TYR A 276 1.39 -12.06 10.01
CA TYR A 276 2.35 -12.73 10.90
C TYR A 276 2.86 -14.04 10.29
N ARG A 277 2.02 -14.82 9.61
CA ARG A 277 2.49 -16.00 8.86
C ARG A 277 3.50 -15.62 7.79
N ALA A 278 3.23 -14.59 6.98
CA ALA A 278 4.17 -14.11 5.97
C ALA A 278 5.50 -13.68 6.61
N ALA A 279 5.46 -12.99 7.76
CA ALA A 279 6.64 -12.62 8.53
C ALA A 279 7.45 -13.86 8.96
N GLN A 280 6.81 -14.91 9.49
CA GLN A 280 7.49 -16.16 9.83
C GLN A 280 8.19 -16.82 8.64
N HIS A 281 7.57 -16.80 7.46
CA HIS A 281 8.15 -17.41 6.26
C HIS A 281 9.41 -16.71 5.76
N THR A 282 9.70 -15.48 6.22
CA THR A 282 10.98 -14.81 5.93
C THR A 282 12.18 -15.46 6.63
N GLY A 283 11.94 -16.31 7.64
CA GLY A 283 12.98 -16.94 8.45
C GLY A 283 13.70 -15.96 9.40
N GLN A 284 13.18 -14.74 9.60
CA GLN A 284 13.76 -13.72 10.48
C GLN A 284 13.01 -13.56 11.82
N ASP A 285 11.99 -14.39 12.05
CA ASP A 285 11.19 -14.37 13.27
C ASP A 285 12.01 -14.86 14.48
N ASP A 286 12.04 -14.05 15.53
CA ASP A 286 12.64 -14.37 16.84
C ASP A 286 11.65 -15.03 17.81
N GLY A 287 10.44 -15.35 17.31
CA GLY A 287 9.34 -15.95 18.05
C GLY A 287 8.22 -14.95 18.37
N TYR A 288 8.45 -13.66 18.16
CA TYR A 288 7.40 -12.65 18.36
C TYR A 288 6.24 -12.84 17.37
N ALA A 289 6.53 -13.03 16.07
CA ALA A 289 5.47 -13.24 15.08
C ALA A 289 4.71 -14.55 15.35
N ALA A 290 5.41 -15.60 15.77
CA ALA A 290 4.78 -16.86 16.21
C ALA A 290 3.82 -16.64 17.38
N GLN A 291 4.25 -15.94 18.42
CA GLN A 291 3.44 -15.67 19.59
C GLN A 291 2.22 -14.80 19.25
N GLN A 292 2.38 -13.75 18.44
CA GLN A 292 1.24 -12.92 18.02
C GLN A 292 0.29 -13.70 17.11
N LEU A 293 0.80 -14.56 16.23
CA LEU A 293 -0.02 -15.44 15.40
C LEU A 293 -0.92 -16.34 16.26
N GLU A 294 -0.38 -16.96 17.31
CA GLU A 294 -1.18 -17.78 18.23
C GLU A 294 -2.31 -16.99 18.91
N ARG A 295 -2.07 -15.71 19.19
CA ARG A 295 -3.03 -14.83 19.86
C ARG A 295 -4.09 -14.28 18.91
N VAL A 296 -3.75 -13.97 17.66
CA VAL A 296 -4.67 -13.36 16.69
C VAL A 296 -5.44 -14.39 15.87
N GLN A 297 -4.88 -15.58 15.67
CA GLN A 297 -5.53 -16.61 14.87
C GLN A 297 -6.87 -17.01 15.48
N LEU A 298 -7.94 -16.85 14.71
CA LEU A 298 -9.27 -17.31 15.10
C LEU A 298 -9.26 -18.83 15.23
N ARG A 299 -9.60 -19.31 16.42
CA ARG A 299 -9.67 -20.74 16.76
C ARG A 299 -11.03 -21.06 17.38
N PRO A 300 -11.54 -22.28 17.19
CA PRO A 300 -12.68 -22.73 17.97
C PRO A 300 -12.25 -22.86 19.43
N TYR A 301 -13.01 -22.28 20.35
CA TYR A 301 -12.87 -22.43 21.79
C TYR A 301 -14.10 -23.09 22.37
N ARG A 302 -13.88 -24.14 23.15
CA ARG A 302 -14.90 -24.84 23.92
C ARG A 302 -15.07 -24.12 25.25
N VAL A 303 -16.24 -23.53 25.46
CA VAL A 303 -16.64 -22.86 26.70
C VAL A 303 -17.61 -23.76 27.46
N VAL A 304 -17.21 -24.20 28.64
CA VAL A 304 -17.98 -25.07 29.52
C VAL A 304 -18.55 -24.24 30.67
N LEU A 305 -19.87 -24.13 30.71
CA LEU A 305 -20.61 -23.63 31.86
C LEU A 305 -20.64 -24.71 32.95
N ARG A 306 -19.76 -24.56 33.94
CA ARG A 306 -19.60 -25.51 35.04
C ARG A 306 -20.77 -25.43 35.99
N SER A 307 -21.00 -24.26 36.56
CA SER A 307 -22.01 -24.07 37.60
C SER A 307 -22.47 -22.63 37.72
N VAL A 308 -23.68 -22.45 38.26
CA VAL A 308 -24.18 -21.17 38.72
C VAL A 308 -24.56 -21.25 40.19
N LEU A 309 -24.26 -20.19 40.93
CA LEU A 309 -24.74 -19.91 42.28
C LEU A 309 -25.47 -18.57 42.25
N VAL A 310 -26.77 -18.57 42.58
CA VAL A 310 -27.58 -17.34 42.66
C VAL A 310 -27.82 -16.94 44.11
N THR A 311 -28.22 -15.69 44.34
CA THR A 311 -28.65 -15.26 45.67
C THR A 311 -29.89 -16.07 46.09
N PRO A 312 -29.90 -16.72 47.26
CA PRO A 312 -31.05 -17.52 47.70
C PRO A 312 -32.36 -16.75 47.79
N GLY A 313 -32.28 -15.45 48.13
CA GLY A 313 -33.40 -14.54 48.22
C GLY A 313 -33.45 -13.54 47.06
N ARG A 314 -34.67 -13.03 46.84
CA ARG A 314 -34.98 -11.86 46.02
C ARG A 314 -34.37 -10.60 46.63
N PRO A 315 -34.24 -9.50 45.85
CA PRO A 315 -33.80 -8.21 46.38
C PRO A 315 -34.66 -7.65 47.53
N ASP A 316 -35.90 -8.08 47.67
CA ASP A 316 -36.81 -7.72 48.77
C ASP A 316 -36.62 -8.56 50.04
N GLY A 317 -35.67 -9.50 50.04
CA GLY A 317 -35.35 -10.40 51.16
C GLY A 317 -36.24 -11.64 51.27
N ARG A 318 -37.21 -11.83 50.36
CA ARG A 318 -38.05 -13.03 50.32
C ARG A 318 -37.40 -14.15 49.51
N ALA A 319 -37.81 -15.40 49.75
CA ALA A 319 -37.39 -16.52 48.90
C ALA A 319 -37.89 -16.33 47.46
N TRP A 320 -37.12 -16.82 46.48
CA TRP A 320 -37.53 -16.85 45.07
C TRP A 320 -38.77 -17.73 44.85
N VAL A 321 -38.79 -18.88 45.52
CA VAL A 321 -39.90 -19.83 45.57
C VAL A 321 -40.10 -20.34 46.99
N GLY A 322 -41.29 -20.82 47.29
CA GLY A 322 -41.63 -21.39 48.61
C GLY A 322 -41.86 -20.35 49.73
N PRO A 323 -42.22 -20.81 50.93
CA PRO A 323 -42.48 -19.95 52.08
C PRO A 323 -41.19 -19.33 52.61
N ASN A 324 -41.27 -18.11 53.11
CA ASN A 324 -40.16 -17.44 53.80
C ASN A 324 -40.19 -17.85 55.28
N ASN A 325 -39.27 -18.72 55.72
CA ASN A 325 -39.15 -19.15 57.11
C ASN A 325 -37.82 -18.67 57.74
N ASP A 326 -37.75 -18.62 59.07
CA ASP A 326 -36.57 -18.10 59.78
C ASP A 326 -35.29 -18.93 59.54
N ILE A 327 -35.44 -20.21 59.19
CA ILE A 327 -34.33 -21.09 58.86
C ILE A 327 -33.75 -20.69 57.50
N PHE A 328 -34.60 -20.49 56.50
CA PHE A 328 -34.24 -20.02 55.16
C PHE A 328 -33.52 -18.67 55.25
N VAL A 329 -34.09 -17.68 55.94
CA VAL A 329 -33.47 -16.34 56.03
C VAL A 329 -32.06 -16.42 56.62
N ARG A 330 -31.87 -17.21 57.69
CA ARG A 330 -30.54 -17.40 58.30
C ARG A 330 -29.56 -18.08 57.37
N LEU A 331 -29.96 -19.14 56.68
CA LEU A 331 -29.12 -19.85 55.72
C LEU A 331 -28.80 -18.99 54.49
N ALA A 332 -29.80 -18.30 53.94
CA ALA A 332 -29.68 -17.41 52.79
C ALA A 332 -28.66 -16.28 53.03
N ASN A 333 -28.74 -15.64 54.20
CA ASN A 333 -27.79 -14.61 54.60
C ASN A 333 -26.39 -15.17 54.75
N ARG A 334 -26.25 -16.38 55.34
CA ARG A 334 -24.96 -17.03 55.52
C ARG A 334 -24.32 -17.44 54.20
N VAL A 335 -25.08 -17.99 53.25
CA VAL A 335 -24.60 -18.31 51.89
C VAL A 335 -24.10 -17.06 51.19
N THR A 336 -24.92 -16.00 51.15
CA THR A 336 -24.56 -14.72 50.50
C THR A 336 -23.29 -14.13 51.12
N GLN A 337 -23.22 -14.06 52.45
CA GLN A 337 -22.06 -13.50 53.15
C GLN A 337 -20.78 -14.32 52.92
N MET A 338 -20.89 -15.66 52.88
CA MET A 338 -19.73 -16.52 52.65
C MET A 338 -19.26 -16.47 51.19
N ALA A 339 -20.18 -16.49 50.22
CA ALA A 339 -19.86 -16.36 48.81
C ALA A 339 -19.11 -15.06 48.52
N GLN A 340 -19.59 -13.93 49.06
CA GLN A 340 -18.95 -12.62 48.92
C GLN A 340 -17.56 -12.54 49.55
N ARG A 341 -17.27 -13.33 50.61
CA ARG A 341 -16.00 -13.25 51.35
C ARG A 341 -14.94 -14.24 50.92
N ARG A 342 -15.33 -15.47 50.52
CA ARG A 342 -14.42 -16.60 50.37
C ARG A 342 -14.35 -17.17 48.95
N GLN A 343 -14.98 -16.51 47.98
CA GLN A 343 -15.27 -17.10 46.67
C GLN A 343 -16.07 -18.42 46.82
N MET A 344 -16.31 -19.13 45.72
CA MET A 344 -17.11 -20.35 45.71
C MET A 344 -16.32 -21.56 46.27
N THR A 345 -16.31 -21.70 47.59
CA THR A 345 -15.73 -22.88 48.29
C THR A 345 -16.75 -24.01 48.46
N ASP A 346 -16.28 -25.25 48.66
CA ASP A 346 -17.14 -26.42 48.88
C ASP A 346 -18.12 -26.20 50.03
N LEU A 347 -17.70 -25.50 51.09
CA LEU A 347 -18.57 -25.14 52.21
C LEU A 347 -19.74 -24.21 51.82
N VAL A 348 -19.54 -23.29 50.86
CA VAL A 348 -20.62 -22.44 50.34
C VAL A 348 -21.59 -23.28 49.52
N VAL A 349 -21.08 -24.24 48.74
CA VAL A 349 -21.88 -25.18 47.97
C VAL A 349 -22.72 -26.06 48.90
N ASP A 350 -22.11 -26.67 49.92
CA ASP A 350 -22.81 -27.49 50.91
C ASP A 350 -23.92 -26.71 51.61
N LEU A 351 -23.63 -25.46 51.99
CA LEU A 351 -24.62 -24.60 52.63
C LEU A 351 -25.76 -24.22 51.67
N ALA A 352 -25.46 -23.92 50.41
CA ALA A 352 -26.49 -23.67 49.39
C ALA A 352 -27.35 -24.92 49.15
N MET A 353 -26.74 -26.10 49.17
CA MET A 353 -27.43 -27.40 49.04
C MET A 353 -28.17 -27.82 50.31
N SER A 354 -27.96 -27.15 51.45
CA SER A 354 -28.70 -27.36 52.70
C SER A 354 -30.03 -26.58 52.78
N LEU A 355 -30.27 -25.66 51.83
CA LEU A 355 -31.50 -24.88 51.81
C LEU A 355 -32.73 -25.78 51.57
N PRO A 356 -33.89 -25.51 52.21
CA PRO A 356 -35.08 -26.35 52.06
C PRO A 356 -35.46 -26.55 50.58
N HIS A 357 -35.90 -27.75 50.22
CA HIS A 357 -36.19 -28.09 48.81
C HIS A 357 -37.29 -27.21 48.23
N GLU A 358 -38.29 -26.80 49.03
CA GLU A 358 -39.33 -25.88 48.61
C GLU A 358 -38.83 -24.47 48.26
N ASN A 359 -37.63 -24.09 48.72
CA ASN A 359 -37.01 -22.79 48.43
C ASN A 359 -36.00 -22.83 47.28
N ARG A 360 -35.90 -23.95 46.55
CA ARG A 360 -34.95 -24.11 45.44
C ARG A 360 -35.64 -23.78 44.11
N PRO A 361 -35.29 -22.66 43.45
CA PRO A 361 -35.87 -22.31 42.16
C PRO A 361 -35.43 -23.30 41.07
N THR A 362 -36.23 -23.40 40.01
CA THR A 362 -35.80 -24.07 38.77
C THR A 362 -35.00 -23.07 37.96
N LEU A 363 -33.69 -23.27 37.82
CA LEU A 363 -32.80 -22.37 37.10
C LEU A 363 -32.51 -22.87 35.70
N ARG A 364 -32.36 -21.94 34.76
CA ARG A 364 -31.71 -22.16 33.47
C ARG A 364 -30.83 -20.97 33.11
N VAL A 365 -29.81 -21.21 32.31
CA VAL A 365 -28.91 -20.16 31.83
C VAL A 365 -29.12 -20.01 30.33
N GLU A 366 -29.40 -18.79 29.89
CA GLU A 366 -29.33 -18.41 28.49
C GLU A 366 -27.98 -17.75 28.19
N VAL A 367 -27.36 -18.13 27.09
CA VAL A 367 -26.12 -17.54 26.59
C VAL A 367 -26.42 -16.82 25.29
N ARG A 368 -26.13 -15.52 25.22
CA ARG A 368 -26.18 -14.74 23.99
C ARG A 368 -24.77 -14.43 23.54
N HIS A 369 -24.40 -15.01 22.40
CA HIS A 369 -23.10 -14.84 21.81
C HIS A 369 -23.15 -13.74 20.72
N PRO A 370 -22.07 -12.98 20.51
CA PRO A 370 -22.04 -11.86 19.56
C PRO A 370 -22.21 -12.25 18.09
N ASP A 371 -22.11 -13.53 17.73
CA ASP A 371 -22.42 -14.03 16.37
C ASP A 371 -23.92 -14.26 16.14
N GLY A 372 -24.77 -13.93 17.12
CA GLY A 372 -26.22 -14.12 17.06
C GLY A 372 -26.69 -15.47 17.61
N MET A 373 -25.77 -16.36 18.01
CA MET A 373 -26.14 -17.61 18.66
C MET A 373 -26.77 -17.33 20.03
N HIS A 374 -27.95 -17.91 20.25
CA HIS A 374 -28.69 -17.81 21.50
C HIS A 374 -28.98 -19.21 22.01
N LEU A 375 -28.30 -19.60 23.10
CA LEU A 375 -28.37 -20.93 23.68
C LEU A 375 -29.08 -20.91 25.02
N THR A 376 -29.67 -22.03 25.43
CA THR A 376 -30.20 -22.23 26.78
C THR A 376 -29.84 -23.61 27.32
N THR A 377 -29.52 -23.69 28.60
CA THR A 377 -29.33 -24.97 29.30
C THR A 377 -30.66 -25.64 29.63
N GLN A 378 -30.62 -26.94 29.93
CA GLN A 378 -31.77 -27.62 30.53
C GLN A 378 -32.09 -27.04 31.93
N PRO A 379 -33.37 -26.81 32.26
CA PRO A 379 -33.75 -26.33 33.59
C PRO A 379 -33.36 -27.33 34.69
N ARG A 380 -32.85 -26.85 35.82
CA ARG A 380 -32.43 -27.66 36.97
C ARG A 380 -32.82 -27.01 38.29
N ASN A 381 -33.23 -27.82 39.26
CA ASN A 381 -33.68 -27.34 40.57
C ASN A 381 -32.49 -27.10 41.51
N GLY A 382 -32.35 -25.87 42.01
CA GLY A 382 -31.29 -25.53 42.94
C GLY A 382 -30.97 -24.05 42.97
N ILE A 383 -30.26 -23.63 44.01
CA ILE A 383 -29.70 -22.27 44.13
C ILE A 383 -28.23 -22.29 43.72
N TYR A 384 -27.57 -23.42 44.00
CA TYR A 384 -26.38 -23.90 43.30
C TYR A 384 -26.80 -24.97 42.30
N THR A 385 -26.37 -24.84 41.05
CA THR A 385 -26.68 -25.81 40.00
C THR A 385 -25.44 -26.06 39.13
N PRO A 386 -24.92 -27.31 39.09
CA PRO A 386 -23.96 -27.72 38.07
C PRO A 386 -24.71 -27.97 36.75
N TYR A 387 -24.21 -27.44 35.64
CA TYR A 387 -24.78 -27.70 34.31
C TYR A 387 -23.93 -28.66 33.49
N ASP A 388 -22.60 -28.51 33.54
CA ASP A 388 -21.66 -29.16 32.63
C ASP A 388 -22.10 -29.04 31.16
N ALA A 389 -22.67 -27.87 30.85
CA ALA A 389 -23.16 -27.54 29.52
C ALA A 389 -22.06 -26.78 28.77
N GLU A 390 -21.98 -26.96 27.46
CA GLU A 390 -20.91 -26.38 26.67
C GLU A 390 -21.38 -25.95 25.29
N PHE A 391 -20.67 -24.95 24.79
CA PHE A 391 -20.79 -24.45 23.44
C PHE A 391 -19.39 -24.17 22.88
N VAL A 392 -19.31 -24.13 21.56
CA VAL A 392 -18.09 -23.80 20.83
C VAL A 392 -18.27 -22.45 20.15
N ALA A 393 -17.33 -21.54 20.40
CA ALA A 393 -17.28 -20.21 19.82
C ALA A 393 -15.98 -20.00 19.04
N ILE A 394 -16.02 -19.24 17.94
CA ILE A 394 -14.80 -18.80 17.24
C ILE A 394 -14.37 -17.45 17.82
N ALA A 395 -13.17 -17.41 18.38
CA ALA A 395 -12.58 -16.19 18.92
C ALA A 395 -11.05 -16.25 18.87
N ASN A 396 -10.42 -15.18 19.36
CA ASN A 396 -8.99 -15.05 19.56
C ASN A 396 -8.72 -14.22 20.83
N ALA A 397 -7.45 -13.99 21.17
CA ALA A 397 -7.07 -13.25 22.38
C ALA A 397 -7.31 -11.73 22.29
N PHE A 398 -7.74 -11.21 21.13
CA PHE A 398 -8.03 -9.79 20.91
C PHE A 398 -9.52 -9.52 20.70
N ASP A 399 -10.37 -10.54 20.85
CA ASP A 399 -11.81 -10.42 20.60
C ASP A 399 -12.51 -9.73 21.77
N GLU A 400 -12.81 -8.44 21.59
CA GLU A 400 -13.50 -7.61 22.58
C GLU A 400 -15.03 -7.81 22.60
N ARG A 401 -15.58 -8.63 21.69
CA ARG A 401 -17.02 -8.88 21.67
C ARG A 401 -17.44 -9.61 22.94
N ARG A 402 -18.58 -9.24 23.51
CA ARG A 402 -19.05 -9.73 24.81
C ARG A 402 -20.07 -10.85 24.68
N VAL A 403 -19.88 -11.91 25.47
CA VAL A 403 -20.87 -12.96 25.68
C VAL A 403 -21.69 -12.60 26.90
N ILE A 404 -23.01 -12.62 26.76
CA ILE A 404 -23.94 -12.29 27.83
C ILE A 404 -24.54 -13.60 28.37
N PHE A 405 -24.37 -13.83 29.66
CA PHE A 405 -24.99 -14.92 30.40
C PHE A 405 -26.17 -14.38 31.20
N GLN A 406 -27.36 -14.89 30.92
CA GLN A 406 -28.61 -14.52 31.60
C GLN A 406 -29.15 -15.70 32.37
N VAL A 407 -29.35 -15.54 33.67
CA VAL A 407 -29.86 -16.62 34.53
C VAL A 407 -31.35 -16.38 34.75
N PHE A 408 -32.16 -17.33 34.30
CA PHE A 408 -33.61 -17.31 34.44
C PHE A 408 -34.05 -18.30 35.52
N MET A 409 -35.13 -17.94 36.19
CA MET A 409 -35.91 -18.85 37.02
C MET A 409 -37.19 -19.20 36.27
N ASP A 410 -37.45 -20.49 36.10
CA ASP A 410 -38.72 -20.97 35.56
C ASP A 410 -39.72 -21.20 36.69
N GLY A 411 -40.94 -20.69 36.52
CA GLY A 411 -42.03 -20.86 37.47
C GLY A 411 -43.38 -21.05 36.78
N PRO A 412 -44.45 -21.29 37.56
CA PRO A 412 -45.79 -21.50 37.03
C PRO A 412 -46.36 -20.29 36.28
N HIS A 413 -45.79 -19.10 36.49
CA HIS A 413 -46.19 -17.85 35.85
C HIS A 413 -45.27 -17.43 34.69
N GLY A 414 -44.35 -18.31 34.26
CA GLY A 414 -43.36 -18.05 33.22
C GLY A 414 -41.94 -17.91 33.77
N SER A 415 -41.00 -17.56 32.89
CA SER A 415 -39.59 -17.35 33.25
C SER A 415 -39.35 -15.91 33.73
N GLU A 416 -38.69 -15.75 34.88
CA GLU A 416 -38.23 -14.46 35.43
C GLU A 416 -36.69 -14.36 35.31
N LEU A 417 -36.17 -13.23 34.83
CA LEU A 417 -34.73 -12.99 34.77
C LEU A 417 -34.20 -12.67 36.17
N LEU A 418 -33.33 -13.51 36.72
CA LEU A 418 -32.71 -13.29 38.03
C LEU A 418 -31.57 -12.28 37.94
N GLY A 419 -30.73 -12.43 36.92
CA GLY A 419 -29.56 -11.57 36.74
C GLY A 419 -28.85 -11.85 35.43
N SER A 420 -27.96 -10.93 35.06
CA SER A 420 -27.11 -11.06 33.88
C SER A 420 -25.68 -10.70 34.22
N THR A 421 -24.74 -11.37 33.56
CA THR A 421 -23.32 -11.02 33.57
C THR A 421 -22.78 -11.09 32.14
N GLU A 422 -21.73 -10.33 31.88
CA GLU A 422 -21.10 -10.24 30.57
C GLU A 422 -19.59 -10.39 30.70
N VAL A 423 -18.98 -11.06 29.72
CA VAL A 423 -17.53 -11.31 29.69
C VAL A 423 -17.05 -11.15 28.25
N PRO A 424 -15.95 -10.41 28.01
CA PRO A 424 -15.38 -10.30 26.68
C PRO A 424 -14.77 -11.65 26.26
N MET A 425 -14.85 -11.98 24.97
CA MET A 425 -14.32 -13.25 24.45
C MET A 425 -12.82 -13.41 24.74
N ARG A 426 -12.02 -12.33 24.70
CA ARG A 426 -10.60 -12.38 25.07
C ARG A 426 -10.36 -12.93 26.47
N GLU A 427 -11.21 -12.60 27.44
CA GLU A 427 -11.01 -13.02 28.82
C GLU A 427 -11.28 -14.52 28.96
N LEU A 428 -12.31 -15.01 28.27
CA LEU A 428 -12.59 -16.45 28.16
C LEU A 428 -11.45 -17.20 27.46
N VAL A 429 -10.81 -16.60 26.46
CA VAL A 429 -9.72 -17.21 25.71
C VAL A 429 -8.41 -17.23 26.51
N GLU A 430 -8.08 -16.14 27.19
CA GLU A 430 -6.83 -15.99 27.95
C GLU A 430 -6.85 -16.77 29.27
N HIS A 431 -8.03 -16.92 29.89
CA HIS A 431 -8.17 -17.60 31.18
C HIS A 431 -8.91 -18.93 31.02
N ARG A 432 -8.25 -20.01 31.46
CA ARG A 432 -8.85 -21.35 31.44
C ARG A 432 -10.07 -21.48 32.34
N ASP A 433 -10.13 -20.71 33.43
CA ASP A 433 -11.26 -20.69 34.37
C ASP A 433 -11.62 -19.24 34.68
N VAL A 434 -12.90 -18.90 34.53
CA VAL A 434 -13.44 -17.56 34.79
C VAL A 434 -14.61 -17.69 35.78
N SER A 435 -14.65 -16.83 36.79
CA SER A 435 -15.79 -16.71 37.70
C SER A 435 -16.42 -15.34 37.50
N LEU A 436 -17.70 -15.30 37.14
CA LEU A 436 -18.45 -14.09 36.89
C LEU A 436 -19.46 -13.86 37.99
N ASP A 437 -19.52 -12.63 38.48
CA ASP A 437 -20.47 -12.20 39.51
C ASP A 437 -21.44 -11.16 38.93
N GLY A 438 -22.62 -11.03 39.53
CA GLY A 438 -23.67 -10.12 39.09
C GLY A 438 -24.68 -9.82 40.19
N ARG A 439 -25.70 -9.00 39.91
CA ARG A 439 -26.64 -8.50 40.93
C ARG A 439 -27.29 -9.62 41.77
N SER A 440 -27.72 -10.70 41.12
CA SER A 440 -28.32 -11.88 41.77
C SER A 440 -27.52 -13.15 41.48
N ILE A 441 -26.35 -13.02 40.87
CA ILE A 441 -25.45 -14.11 40.51
C ILE A 441 -24.25 -14.00 41.45
N LEU A 442 -24.17 -14.88 42.44
CA LEU A 442 -23.06 -14.89 43.40
C LEU A 442 -21.77 -15.46 42.81
N SER A 443 -21.89 -16.39 41.84
CA SER A 443 -20.78 -16.90 41.04
C SER A 443 -21.32 -17.70 39.86
N LEU A 444 -20.80 -17.43 38.67
CA LEU A 444 -21.01 -18.23 37.47
C LEU A 444 -19.65 -18.68 36.96
N ARG A 445 -19.38 -19.98 37.05
CA ARG A 445 -18.07 -20.56 36.71
C ARG A 445 -18.06 -21.10 35.29
N LEU A 446 -17.10 -20.62 34.52
CA LEU A 446 -16.81 -20.99 33.15
C LEU A 446 -15.43 -21.64 33.09
N ALA A 447 -15.27 -22.65 32.25
CA ALA A 447 -13.98 -23.18 31.88
C ALA A 447 -13.81 -23.16 30.36
N THR A 448 -12.68 -22.67 29.88
CA THR A 448 -12.39 -22.54 28.45
C THR A 448 -11.19 -23.39 28.06
N SER A 449 -11.29 -24.04 26.90
CA SER A 449 -10.21 -24.81 26.28
C SER A 449 -10.22 -24.61 24.76
N VAL A 450 -9.06 -24.75 24.12
CA VAL A 450 -8.99 -24.79 22.66
C VAL A 450 -9.82 -25.97 22.17
N GLY A 451 -10.72 -25.74 21.23
CA GLY A 451 -11.65 -26.74 20.74
C GLY A 451 -10.95 -27.83 19.93
N ASP A 452 -11.36 -29.09 20.16
CA ASP A 452 -10.81 -30.29 19.52
C ASP A 452 -11.29 -30.47 18.06
N GLY A 453 -11.32 -29.39 17.26
CA GLY A 453 -11.80 -29.41 15.87
C GLY A 453 -13.34 -29.44 15.72
N ARG A 454 -14.07 -29.16 16.80
CA ARG A 454 -15.54 -29.09 16.79
C ARG A 454 -16.03 -27.84 16.06
N VAL A 455 -17.18 -27.98 15.39
CA VAL A 455 -17.85 -26.88 14.68
C VAL A 455 -18.49 -25.92 15.70
N PRO A 456 -18.51 -24.60 15.45
CA PRO A 456 -19.16 -23.63 16.31
C PRO A 456 -20.64 -23.94 16.50
N GLY A 457 -21.17 -23.69 17.70
CA GLY A 457 -22.54 -24.02 18.06
C GLY A 457 -22.68 -24.72 19.41
N PRO A 458 -23.91 -25.14 19.78
CA PRO A 458 -24.13 -25.96 20.96
C PRO A 458 -23.50 -27.34 20.77
N SER A 459 -22.78 -27.84 21.78
CA SER A 459 -22.15 -29.15 21.70
C SER A 459 -22.73 -30.16 22.70
N ILE A 460 -22.96 -29.78 23.95
CA ILE A 460 -23.51 -30.67 24.99
C ILE A 460 -24.36 -29.85 25.98
N GLY A 461 -25.56 -30.33 26.32
CA GLY A 461 -26.37 -29.78 27.41
C GLY A 461 -27.00 -28.40 27.14
N MET A 462 -26.86 -27.87 25.93
CA MET A 462 -27.48 -26.61 25.48
C MET A 462 -28.36 -26.83 24.24
N ALA A 463 -29.44 -26.06 24.14
CA ALA A 463 -30.31 -26.00 22.97
C ALA A 463 -30.39 -24.57 22.43
N ASN A 464 -30.58 -24.41 21.12
CA ASN A 464 -30.85 -23.10 20.54
C ASN A 464 -32.20 -22.57 21.06
N VAL A 465 -32.22 -21.33 21.54
CA VAL A 465 -33.45 -20.60 21.83
C VAL A 465 -34.01 -20.16 20.48
N LEU A 466 -35.06 -20.82 20.03
CA LEU A 466 -35.79 -20.34 18.85
C LEU A 466 -36.39 -18.98 19.21
N PRO A 467 -36.18 -17.93 18.37
CA PRO A 467 -36.87 -16.68 18.59
C PRO A 467 -38.37 -16.95 18.64
N PRO A 468 -39.14 -16.25 19.50
CA PRO A 468 -40.57 -16.43 19.54
C PRO A 468 -41.12 -16.28 18.11
N PRO A 469 -42.04 -17.17 17.68
CA PRO A 469 -42.61 -17.07 16.33
C PRO A 469 -43.15 -15.65 16.16
N PRO A 470 -42.92 -15.02 15.00
CA PRO A 470 -43.43 -13.68 14.76
C PRO A 470 -44.92 -13.68 15.12
N PRO A 471 -45.42 -12.65 15.83
CA PRO A 471 -46.83 -12.59 16.19
C PRO A 471 -47.66 -12.84 14.93
N PRO A 472 -48.71 -13.71 14.99
CA PRO A 472 -49.47 -14.10 13.83
C PRO A 472 -49.81 -12.85 13.04
N GLY A 473 -49.27 -12.78 11.82
CA GLY A 473 -49.23 -11.56 11.03
C GLY A 473 -50.59 -10.90 11.06
N ARG A 474 -50.63 -9.64 11.51
CA ARG A 474 -51.79 -8.78 11.26
C ARG A 474 -52.11 -8.98 9.77
N PRO A 475 -53.33 -9.40 9.40
CA PRO A 475 -53.67 -9.67 8.01
C PRO A 475 -53.22 -8.46 7.19
N ALA A 476 -52.48 -8.73 6.11
CA ALA A 476 -51.95 -7.70 5.24
C ALA A 476 -53.08 -6.71 4.95
N GLY A 477 -52.94 -5.49 5.47
CA GLY A 477 -53.86 -4.42 5.12
C GLY A 477 -53.90 -4.30 3.61
N PRO A 478 -55.06 -3.94 3.02
CA PRO A 478 -55.19 -3.81 1.59
C PRO A 478 -54.06 -2.93 1.03
N PRO A 479 -53.50 -3.27 -0.15
CA PRO A 479 -52.37 -2.55 -0.72
C PRO A 479 -52.70 -1.06 -0.80
N VAL A 480 -51.95 -0.25 -0.05
CA VAL A 480 -52.03 1.20 -0.16
C VAL A 480 -51.40 1.54 -1.50
N HIS A 481 -52.23 1.90 -2.47
CA HIS A 481 -51.78 2.50 -3.72
C HIS A 481 -51.03 3.79 -3.40
N THR A 482 -49.70 3.73 -3.41
CA THR A 482 -48.85 4.91 -3.46
C THR A 482 -49.04 5.57 -4.82
N ALA A 483 -49.71 6.72 -4.83
CA ALA A 483 -49.78 7.59 -5.99
C ALA A 483 -48.36 8.00 -6.41
N ALA A 484 -48.06 7.82 -7.69
CA ALA A 484 -46.81 8.27 -8.29
C ALA A 484 -46.69 9.80 -8.19
N PRO A 485 -45.50 10.35 -7.87
CA PRO A 485 -45.29 11.78 -7.92
C PRO A 485 -45.36 12.24 -9.38
N VAL A 486 -46.24 13.21 -9.65
CA VAL A 486 -46.24 13.99 -10.88
C VAL A 486 -45.18 15.10 -10.71
N HIS A 487 -44.30 15.17 -11.70
CA HIS A 487 -43.21 16.11 -11.99
C HIS A 487 -42.95 17.30 -11.07
#